data_AF-A0A7Z2ZQS4-F1
#
_entry.id   AF-A0A7Z2ZQS4-F1
#
_cell.length_a   1.000
_cell.length_b   1.000
_cell.length_c   1.000
_cell.angle_alpha   90.00
_cell.angle_beta   90.00
_cell.angle_gamma   90.00
#
_symmetry.space_group_name_H-M   'P 1'
#
loop_
_entity.id
_entity.type
_entity.pdbx_description
1 polymer ?
#
loop_
_entity_poly.entity_id
_entity_poly.type
_entity_poly.pdbx_seq_one_letter_code
_entity_poly.pdbx_strand_id
1 'polypeptide(L)'
;MRDRRSFVMMIIFLVIVAVVAADRSVYSAVQPAIRISVDAIELPLKVRPVEEKGGLLLEAKETFKAMRIQWKYEKKTIVIHYRGIVFTMEMNRNRVMAGQREVRMAQAPVARQGRIYIPADLIGIVLGKAVVYDTDNRILNVGLTAEERTVIQRDLFEAAKAGNSEKIEMLLERGADPNGKLSEYGESTPLREAVVNDKTDAVQSLLVSGAKTGYHDTDLAFGTLLTQNARMLNLLLDSGLDSNAKNHTGTLLERASGFIDISKDPAQPKFLFPSADMVNTLIEHGAKPRLDNSLINAVEAQNYEIIQSLIRAGANPNKVGMGGKTPYELSKERHINRWLTIREEPPALPSFSVTDDSGNTIVDGSLILRDANNKDSIPKSIIWRGNKVYADLPDGKYTLLNVGGNGLHMISPLSSSITIQGGKADPDVVKLPSPNVSGTLTSESIRIDGGRFFIVDKWNKWFYFVPVTGDRFTLYAPEGHYRISSYTGTDRVDYAVDGIIAINGEPGIQNIIVNLKKDDASKNKTN
;
A
#
# COMPACT_ATOMS: atom_id res chain seq x y z
N MET A 1 55.63 -52.54 -13.31
CA MET A 1 54.58 -52.03 -14.22
C MET A 1 53.24 -52.52 -13.66
N ARG A 2 52.40 -51.59 -13.19
CA ARG A 2 51.21 -51.73 -12.29
C ARG A 2 50.34 -52.97 -12.62
N ASP A 3 50.20 -54.05 -11.83
CA ASP A 3 50.00 -54.31 -10.38
C ASP A 3 48.58 -53.89 -9.89
N ARG A 4 47.70 -54.74 -9.35
CA ARG A 4 47.73 -56.20 -9.07
C ARG A 4 46.28 -56.68 -8.83
N ARG A 5 45.91 -57.87 -9.32
CA ARG A 5 44.57 -58.49 -9.19
C ARG A 5 44.49 -59.45 -7.98
N SER A 6 43.33 -59.38 -7.29
CA SER A 6 42.48 -60.47 -6.76
C SER A 6 42.89 -61.35 -5.55
N PHE A 7 41.97 -61.36 -4.56
CA PHE A 7 41.35 -62.48 -3.78
C PHE A 7 42.28 -63.44 -2.99
N VAL A 8 42.09 -63.77 -1.70
CA VAL A 8 41.02 -64.58 -1.01
C VAL A 8 41.33 -64.45 0.52
N MET A 9 40.46 -63.97 1.43
CA MET A 9 39.35 -64.56 2.22
C MET A 9 39.71 -65.55 3.38
N MET A 10 39.07 -65.33 4.56
CA MET A 10 38.92 -66.17 5.80
C MET A 10 40.16 -66.25 6.75
N ILE A 11 40.12 -66.23 8.10
CA ILE A 11 39.07 -66.36 9.13
C ILE A 11 39.57 -65.96 10.55
N ILE A 12 38.73 -65.24 11.31
CA ILE A 12 38.28 -65.43 12.73
C ILE A 12 39.29 -65.62 13.91
N PHE A 13 39.19 -64.62 14.82
CA PHE A 13 39.16 -64.62 16.30
C PHE A 13 40.39 -64.79 17.24
N LEU A 14 40.34 -63.88 18.24
CA LEU A 14 40.72 -63.98 19.66
C LEU A 14 42.19 -63.78 20.06
N VAL A 15 42.54 -62.56 20.47
CA VAL A 15 43.56 -62.35 21.52
C VAL A 15 43.11 -61.26 22.51
N ILE A 16 43.40 -61.59 23.75
CA ILE A 16 43.02 -61.04 25.06
C ILE A 16 43.54 -59.62 25.33
N VAL A 17 42.77 -58.93 26.17
CA VAL A 17 43.01 -57.66 26.87
C VAL A 17 44.43 -57.52 27.42
N ALA A 18 45.10 -56.42 27.08
CA ALA A 18 46.18 -55.85 27.87
C ALA A 18 45.87 -54.38 28.16
N VAL A 19 45.61 -54.12 29.44
CA VAL A 19 45.52 -52.78 30.04
C VAL A 19 46.85 -52.07 29.78
N VAL A 20 46.82 -50.98 29.02
CA VAL A 20 47.88 -49.97 29.04
C VAL A 20 47.23 -48.65 29.34
N ALA A 21 47.50 -48.18 30.56
CA ALA A 21 47.25 -46.83 31.01
C ALA A 21 47.99 -45.84 30.11
N ALA A 22 47.30 -45.37 29.07
CA ALA A 22 47.66 -44.14 28.38
C ALA A 22 46.91 -43.01 29.08
N ASP A 23 47.62 -42.43 30.03
CA ASP A 23 47.51 -41.08 30.56
C ASP A 23 46.54 -40.18 29.76
N ARG A 24 45.26 -40.20 30.15
CA ARG A 24 44.33 -39.13 29.80
C ARG A 24 44.75 -37.92 30.62
N SER A 25 45.72 -37.19 30.11
CA SER A 25 45.84 -35.76 30.39
C SER A 25 44.50 -35.14 29.99
N VAL A 26 43.65 -34.98 30.99
CA VAL A 26 42.40 -34.24 30.92
C VAL A 26 42.79 -32.82 30.56
N TYR A 27 42.75 -32.49 29.26
CA TYR A 27 42.46 -31.12 28.86
C TYR A 27 41.11 -30.81 29.51
N SER A 28 41.12 -30.11 30.66
CA SER A 28 39.90 -29.47 31.14
C SER A 28 39.55 -28.46 30.06
N ALA A 29 38.62 -28.82 29.17
CA ALA A 29 38.04 -27.85 28.26
C ALA A 29 37.53 -26.71 29.15
N VAL A 30 38.14 -25.53 29.03
CA VAL A 30 37.74 -24.35 29.78
C VAL A 30 36.26 -24.16 29.46
N GLN A 31 35.38 -24.41 30.43
CA GLN A 31 33.96 -24.28 30.20
C GLN A 31 33.66 -22.87 29.68
N PRO A 32 32.80 -22.75 28.65
CA PRO A 32 32.48 -21.44 28.10
C PRO A 32 31.95 -20.50 29.19
N ALA A 33 32.27 -19.21 29.06
CA ALA A 33 31.81 -18.22 30.02
C ALA A 33 30.28 -18.15 30.02
N ILE A 34 29.68 -18.01 31.21
CA ILE A 34 28.23 -17.85 31.34
C ILE A 34 27.85 -16.47 30.82
N ARG A 35 26.99 -16.44 29.81
CA ARG A 35 26.47 -15.21 29.21
C ARG A 35 25.11 -14.87 29.81
N ILE A 36 24.76 -13.60 29.80
CA ILE A 36 23.44 -13.14 30.25
C ILE A 36 22.81 -12.36 29.11
N SER A 37 21.56 -12.66 28.83
CA SER A 37 20.75 -12.01 27.82
C SER A 37 19.52 -11.40 28.49
N VAL A 38 19.18 -10.16 28.12
CA VAL A 38 17.90 -9.53 28.47
C VAL A 38 17.16 -9.23 27.17
N ASP A 39 16.00 -9.84 26.94
CA ASP A 39 15.26 -9.79 25.66
C ASP A 39 16.16 -10.03 24.43
N ALA A 40 16.89 -11.14 24.43
CA ALA A 40 17.87 -11.51 23.41
C ALA A 40 19.08 -10.57 23.24
N ILE A 41 19.24 -9.54 24.10
CA ILE A 41 20.40 -8.64 24.09
C ILE A 41 21.41 -9.10 25.13
N GLU A 42 22.59 -9.53 24.68
CA GLU A 42 23.67 -9.94 25.58
C GLU A 42 24.18 -8.75 26.43
N LEU A 43 24.23 -8.95 27.75
CA LEU A 43 24.77 -7.98 28.70
C LEU A 43 26.31 -8.08 28.73
N PRO A 44 27.04 -6.99 28.45
CA PRO A 44 28.49 -7.00 28.49
C PRO A 44 28.99 -6.96 29.94
N LEU A 45 29.20 -8.12 30.55
CA LEU A 45 29.71 -8.24 31.90
C LEU A 45 31.23 -8.38 31.94
N LYS A 46 31.88 -7.53 32.74
CA LYS A 46 33.33 -7.62 33.00
C LYS A 46 33.68 -8.69 34.03
N VAL A 47 32.74 -9.00 34.91
CA VAL A 47 32.90 -10.01 35.97
C VAL A 47 32.02 -11.20 35.62
N ARG A 48 32.64 -12.39 35.60
CA ARG A 48 31.94 -13.62 35.23
C ARG A 48 30.90 -13.99 36.29
N PRO A 49 29.70 -14.43 35.87
CA PRO A 49 28.75 -15.09 36.75
C PRO A 49 29.39 -16.29 37.46
N VAL A 50 28.96 -16.53 38.70
CA VAL A 50 29.40 -17.67 39.51
C VAL A 50 28.23 -18.63 39.67
N GLU A 51 28.47 -19.91 39.38
CA GLU A 51 27.51 -20.98 39.57
C GLU A 51 27.77 -21.66 40.93
N GLU A 52 26.77 -21.66 41.82
CA GLU A 52 26.89 -22.18 43.17
C GLU A 52 25.54 -22.71 43.68
N LYS A 53 25.55 -23.84 44.39
CA LYS A 53 24.36 -24.42 45.04
C LYS A 53 23.14 -24.52 44.10
N GLY A 54 23.39 -24.84 42.83
CA GLY A 54 22.35 -24.97 41.80
C GLY A 54 21.75 -23.65 41.31
N GLY A 55 22.41 -22.52 41.50
CA GLY A 55 21.95 -21.23 40.96
C GLY A 55 23.10 -20.28 40.61
N LEU A 56 22.73 -19.16 40.00
CA LEU A 56 23.64 -18.19 39.42
C LEU A 56 23.73 -16.93 40.29
N LEU A 57 24.97 -16.52 40.56
CA LEU A 57 25.33 -15.32 41.29
C LEU A 57 26.04 -14.33 40.37
N LEU A 58 25.56 -13.10 40.37
CA LEU A 58 25.98 -12.03 39.47
C LEU A 58 26.59 -10.88 40.27
N GLU A 59 27.67 -10.30 39.78
CA GLU A 59 28.31 -9.18 40.49
C GLU A 59 27.46 -7.92 40.34
N ALA A 60 26.94 -7.41 41.46
CA ALA A 60 25.91 -6.39 41.48
C ALA A 60 26.31 -5.11 40.73
N LYS A 61 27.55 -4.64 40.92
CA LYS A 61 28.00 -3.37 40.34
C LYS A 61 28.02 -3.40 38.83
N GLU A 62 28.68 -4.37 38.23
CA GLU A 62 28.79 -4.50 36.78
C GLU A 62 27.44 -4.87 36.15
N THR A 63 26.65 -5.73 36.81
CA THR A 63 25.32 -6.12 36.33
C THR A 63 24.34 -4.95 36.29
N PHE A 64 24.18 -4.20 37.38
CA PHE A 64 23.28 -3.03 37.37
C PHE A 64 23.81 -1.89 36.50
N LYS A 65 25.14 -1.72 36.40
CA LYS A 65 25.75 -0.78 35.47
C LYS A 65 25.42 -1.13 34.01
N ALA A 66 25.54 -2.39 33.63
CA ALA A 66 25.22 -2.86 32.27
C ALA A 66 23.74 -2.62 31.92
N MET A 67 22.84 -2.80 32.90
CA MET A 67 21.40 -2.54 32.73
C MET A 67 20.99 -1.08 32.93
N ARG A 68 21.94 -0.20 33.29
CA ARG A 68 21.69 1.22 33.65
C ARG A 68 20.66 1.38 34.78
N ILE A 69 20.65 0.47 35.75
CA ILE A 69 19.76 0.50 36.91
C ILE A 69 20.46 1.18 38.09
N GLN A 70 19.78 2.12 38.73
CA GLN A 70 20.27 2.78 39.93
C GLN A 70 20.13 1.86 41.14
N TRP A 71 21.22 1.71 41.89
CA TRP A 71 21.25 0.91 43.10
C TRP A 71 22.23 1.48 44.12
N LYS A 72 22.05 1.13 45.40
CA LYS A 72 22.96 1.43 46.49
C LYS A 72 23.08 0.27 47.46
N TYR A 73 24.20 0.23 48.17
CA TYR A 73 24.45 -0.72 49.24
C TYR A 73 24.85 0.02 50.51
N GLU A 74 24.01 -0.04 51.54
CA GLU A 74 24.21 0.64 52.82
C GLU A 74 23.73 -0.26 53.96
N LYS A 75 24.46 -0.31 55.08
CA LYS A 75 24.05 -1.03 56.30
C LYS A 75 23.63 -2.50 56.07
N LYS A 76 24.32 -3.22 55.16
CA LYS A 76 24.00 -4.61 54.74
C LYS A 76 22.66 -4.74 53.98
N THR A 77 22.17 -3.66 53.39
CA THR A 77 20.96 -3.62 52.60
C THR A 77 21.27 -3.13 51.19
N ILE A 78 20.76 -3.86 50.19
CA ILE A 78 20.77 -3.45 48.78
C ILE A 78 19.43 -2.78 48.48
N VAL A 79 19.48 -1.59 47.90
CA VAL A 79 18.30 -0.82 47.46
C VAL A 79 18.42 -0.55 45.97
N ILE A 80 17.38 -0.88 45.21
CA ILE A 80 17.33 -0.73 43.74
C ILE A 80 16.11 0.11 43.38
N HIS A 81 16.30 1.07 42.48
CA HIS A 81 15.23 1.92 41.97
C HIS A 81 14.98 1.58 40.51
N TYR A 82 13.78 1.07 40.19
CA TYR A 82 13.43 0.70 38.82
C TYR A 82 11.95 0.96 38.54
N ARG A 83 11.65 1.74 37.49
CA ARG A 83 10.29 2.09 37.04
C ARG A 83 9.33 2.50 38.17
N GLY A 84 9.81 3.32 39.12
CA GLY A 84 9.00 3.82 40.24
C GLY A 84 8.83 2.84 41.41
N ILE A 85 9.36 1.61 41.30
CA ILE A 85 9.35 0.61 42.37
C ILE A 85 10.72 0.61 43.06
N VAL A 86 10.69 0.59 44.40
CA VAL A 86 11.89 0.42 45.23
C VAL A 86 11.98 -1.03 45.64
N PHE A 87 13.10 -1.68 45.30
CA PHE A 87 13.40 -3.04 45.74
C PHE A 87 14.43 -3.01 46.86
N THR A 88 14.12 -3.64 47.99
CA THR A 88 14.99 -3.67 49.18
C THR A 88 15.26 -5.09 49.61
N MET A 89 16.52 -5.44 49.85
CA MET A 89 16.89 -6.77 50.38
C MET A 89 18.10 -6.69 51.31
N GLU A 90 18.14 -7.58 52.29
CA GLU A 90 19.26 -7.70 53.22
C GLU A 90 20.27 -8.76 52.75
N MET A 91 21.56 -8.53 53.02
CA MET A 91 22.60 -9.54 52.81
C MET A 91 22.27 -10.83 53.58
N ASN A 92 22.56 -11.98 52.95
CA ASN A 92 22.30 -13.32 53.51
C ASN A 92 20.83 -13.65 53.79
N ARG A 93 19.87 -12.86 53.29
CA ARG A 93 18.45 -13.22 53.23
C ARG A 93 17.98 -13.44 51.80
N ASN A 94 17.22 -14.51 51.56
CA ASN A 94 16.69 -14.86 50.24
C ASN A 94 15.30 -14.24 49.98
N ARG A 95 15.09 -12.99 50.41
CA ARG A 95 13.83 -12.26 50.26
C ARG A 95 14.11 -10.84 49.80
N VAL A 96 13.30 -10.34 48.88
CA VAL A 96 13.32 -8.96 48.40
C VAL A 96 11.94 -8.34 48.58
N MET A 97 11.90 -7.13 49.12
CA MET A 97 10.70 -6.30 49.17
C MET A 97 10.60 -5.52 47.87
N ALA A 98 9.61 -5.82 47.02
CA ALA A 98 9.25 -5.04 45.84
C ALA A 98 8.09 -4.10 46.22
N GLY A 99 8.40 -2.85 46.57
CA GLY A 99 7.44 -1.97 47.24
C GLY A 99 6.98 -2.59 48.56
N GLN A 100 5.68 -2.86 48.69
CA GLN A 100 5.10 -3.51 49.88
C GLN A 100 5.05 -5.04 49.79
N ARG A 101 5.40 -5.63 48.64
CA ARG A 101 5.30 -7.07 48.43
C ARG A 101 6.62 -7.76 48.71
N GLU A 102 6.60 -8.76 49.58
CA GLU A 102 7.75 -9.64 49.77
C GLU A 102 7.78 -10.73 48.69
N VAL A 103 8.95 -10.94 48.08
CA VAL A 103 9.19 -11.98 47.07
C VAL A 103 10.39 -12.81 47.50
N ARG A 104 10.26 -14.13 47.45
CA ARG A 104 11.34 -15.07 47.77
C ARG A 104 12.24 -15.27 46.56
N MET A 105 13.54 -15.24 46.78
CA MET A 105 14.59 -15.57 45.81
C MET A 105 15.12 -16.98 46.06
N ALA A 106 15.71 -17.58 45.04
CA ALA A 106 16.36 -18.89 45.08
C ALA A 106 17.55 -18.88 46.04
N GLN A 107 18.31 -17.77 46.05
CA GLN A 107 19.49 -17.60 46.91
C GLN A 107 19.50 -16.21 47.56
N ALA A 108 20.34 -16.06 48.58
CA ALA A 108 20.58 -14.78 49.22
C ALA A 108 21.74 -14.03 48.54
N PRO A 109 21.74 -12.69 48.53
CA PRO A 109 22.90 -11.93 48.12
C PRO A 109 24.05 -12.13 49.13
N VAL A 110 25.28 -12.25 48.62
CA VAL A 110 26.47 -12.57 49.41
C VAL A 110 27.62 -11.60 49.09
N ALA A 111 28.48 -11.34 50.08
CA ALA A 111 29.69 -10.54 49.89
C ALA A 111 30.92 -11.47 49.81
N ARG A 112 31.76 -11.28 48.79
CA ARG A 112 32.99 -12.07 48.58
C ARG A 112 34.10 -11.22 48.02
N GLN A 113 35.28 -11.28 48.63
CA GLN A 113 36.49 -10.60 48.13
C GLN A 113 36.24 -9.11 47.80
N GLY A 114 35.45 -8.42 48.64
CA GLY A 114 35.10 -7.00 48.45
C GLY A 114 34.03 -6.72 47.40
N ARG A 115 33.41 -7.74 46.80
CA ARG A 115 32.33 -7.62 45.81
C ARG A 115 31.00 -8.14 46.37
N ILE A 116 29.91 -7.59 45.84
CA ILE A 116 28.54 -8.01 46.18
C ILE A 116 28.03 -8.86 45.03
N TYR A 117 27.54 -10.04 45.37
CA TYR A 117 26.91 -10.95 44.43
C TYR A 117 25.42 -11.05 44.73
N ILE A 118 24.60 -10.91 43.70
CA ILE A 118 23.14 -11.00 43.73
C ILE A 118 22.68 -12.25 42.97
N PRO A 119 21.57 -12.87 43.37
CA PRO A 119 21.04 -14.03 42.67
C PRO A 119 20.43 -13.61 41.33
N ALA A 120 20.57 -14.46 40.30
CA ALA A 120 20.11 -14.18 38.94
C ALA A 120 18.61 -13.90 38.82
N ASP A 121 17.79 -14.59 39.62
CA ASP A 121 16.34 -14.42 39.66
C ASP A 121 15.91 -13.05 40.22
N LEU A 122 16.79 -12.36 40.96
CA LEU A 122 16.56 -10.95 41.31
C LEU A 122 16.40 -10.07 40.07
N ILE A 123 17.16 -10.33 39.00
CA ILE A 123 17.03 -9.54 37.77
C ILE A 123 15.64 -9.74 37.17
N GLY A 124 15.16 -10.99 37.14
CA GLY A 124 13.79 -11.30 36.73
C GLY A 124 12.75 -10.55 37.55
N ILE A 125 12.90 -10.55 38.88
CA ILE A 125 11.99 -9.84 39.79
C ILE A 125 12.02 -8.32 39.54
N VAL A 126 13.20 -7.73 39.39
CA VAL A 126 13.35 -6.29 39.16
C VAL A 126 12.77 -5.88 37.80
N LEU A 127 13.02 -6.69 36.76
CA LEU A 127 12.54 -6.40 35.40
C LEU A 127 11.09 -6.84 35.14
N GLY A 128 10.51 -7.66 36.03
CA GLY A 128 9.20 -8.29 35.82
C GLY A 128 9.23 -9.36 34.71
N LYS A 129 10.34 -10.08 34.57
CA LYS A 129 10.60 -11.01 33.46
C LYS A 129 10.94 -12.41 33.95
N ALA A 130 10.56 -13.41 33.16
CA ALA A 130 10.98 -14.78 33.36
C ALA A 130 12.51 -14.88 33.27
N VAL A 131 13.09 -15.79 34.07
CA VAL A 131 14.53 -16.07 34.05
C VAL A 131 14.70 -17.56 33.78
N VAL A 132 15.38 -17.89 32.68
CA VAL A 132 15.65 -19.27 32.26
C VAL A 132 17.15 -19.40 32.03
N TYR A 133 17.79 -20.31 32.76
CA TYR A 133 19.19 -20.65 32.53
C TYR A 133 19.27 -21.87 31.61
N ASP A 134 19.75 -21.65 30.40
CA ASP A 134 20.12 -22.70 29.47
C ASP A 134 21.49 -23.24 29.89
N THR A 135 21.48 -24.41 30.53
CA THR A 135 22.68 -25.08 31.04
C THR A 135 23.59 -25.58 29.91
N ASP A 136 23.01 -25.96 28.77
CA ASP A 136 23.73 -26.56 27.65
C ASP A 136 24.54 -25.49 26.91
N ASN A 137 23.91 -24.33 26.67
CA ASN A 137 24.55 -23.20 26.00
C ASN A 137 25.21 -22.19 26.97
N ARG A 138 25.03 -22.39 28.29
CA ARG A 138 25.50 -21.51 29.38
C ARG A 138 25.03 -20.06 29.22
N ILE A 139 23.75 -19.88 28.91
CA ILE A 139 23.10 -18.57 28.74
C ILE A 139 21.97 -18.41 29.76
N LEU A 140 22.04 -17.36 30.57
CA LEU A 140 20.93 -16.91 31.40
C LEU A 140 20.07 -15.93 30.60
N ASN A 141 18.89 -16.37 30.15
CA ASN A 141 17.92 -15.54 29.47
C ASN A 141 16.98 -14.88 30.50
N VAL A 142 16.85 -13.56 30.42
CA VAL A 142 15.88 -12.78 31.19
C VAL A 142 14.90 -12.13 30.23
N GLY A 143 13.65 -12.58 30.22
CA GLY A 143 12.67 -12.22 29.21
C GLY A 143 12.76 -13.13 27.98
N LEU A 144 12.58 -12.55 26.81
CA LEU A 144 12.51 -13.30 25.55
C LEU A 144 13.87 -13.88 25.13
N THR A 145 13.87 -15.11 24.61
CA THR A 145 15.01 -15.65 23.86
C THR A 145 15.11 -15.01 22.46
N ALA A 146 16.21 -15.27 21.75
CA ALA A 146 16.38 -14.80 20.37
C ALA A 146 15.34 -15.41 19.42
N GLU A 147 15.02 -16.68 19.62
CA GLU A 147 14.02 -17.42 18.87
C GLU A 147 12.62 -16.86 19.12
N GLU A 148 12.25 -16.67 20.39
CA GLU A 148 10.94 -16.10 20.77
C GLU A 148 10.78 -14.68 20.23
N ARG A 149 11.82 -13.84 20.30
CA ARG A 149 11.81 -12.49 19.73
C ARG A 149 11.59 -12.53 18.22
N THR A 150 12.24 -13.47 17.53
CA THR A 150 12.06 -13.64 16.08
C THR A 150 10.64 -14.08 15.73
N VAL A 151 10.06 -15.00 16.51
CA VAL A 151 8.68 -15.46 16.32
C VAL A 151 7.68 -14.32 16.56
N ILE A 152 7.79 -13.61 17.68
CA ILE A 152 6.92 -12.47 18.02
C ILE A 152 7.06 -11.36 16.98
N GLN A 153 8.27 -11.09 16.48
CA GLN A 153 8.47 -10.11 15.41
C GLN A 153 7.78 -10.55 14.11
N ARG A 154 7.90 -11.82 13.72
CA ARG A 154 7.21 -12.35 12.53
C ARG A 154 5.70 -12.25 12.66
N ASP A 155 5.18 -12.61 13.84
CA ASP A 155 3.76 -12.45 14.15
C ASP A 155 3.28 -11.00 14.01
N LEU A 156 4.14 -10.02 14.30
CA LEU A 156 3.83 -8.60 14.13
C LEU A 156 3.75 -8.21 12.66
N PHE A 157 4.65 -8.70 11.81
CA PHE A 157 4.56 -8.52 10.34
C PHE A 157 3.26 -9.11 9.79
N GLU A 158 2.91 -10.34 10.17
CA GLU A 158 1.68 -10.98 9.70
C GLU A 158 0.42 -10.29 10.23
N ALA A 159 0.41 -9.83 11.49
CA ALA A 159 -0.70 -9.06 12.04
C ALA A 159 -0.88 -7.71 11.32
N ALA A 160 0.22 -7.03 11.00
CA ALA A 160 0.21 -5.78 10.24
C ALA A 160 -0.34 -5.96 8.82
N LYS A 161 0.12 -7.00 8.12
CA LYS A 161 -0.39 -7.38 6.79
C LYS A 161 -1.88 -7.74 6.81
N ALA A 162 -2.32 -8.46 7.84
CA ALA A 162 -3.72 -8.84 8.01
C ALA A 162 -4.62 -7.68 8.48
N GLY A 163 -4.04 -6.62 9.05
CA GLY A 163 -4.79 -5.49 9.62
C GLY A 163 -5.35 -5.76 11.02
N ASN A 164 -4.76 -6.69 11.78
CA ASN A 164 -5.24 -7.07 13.10
C ASN A 164 -4.61 -6.18 14.19
N SER A 165 -5.22 -5.02 14.44
CA SER A 165 -4.76 -4.03 15.42
C SER A 165 -4.66 -4.58 16.85
N GLU A 166 -5.62 -5.39 17.29
CA GLU A 166 -5.58 -6.00 18.63
C GLU A 166 -4.37 -6.94 18.80
N LYS A 167 -4.08 -7.76 17.77
CA LYS A 167 -2.89 -8.63 17.78
C LYS A 167 -1.60 -7.80 17.72
N ILE A 168 -1.57 -6.70 16.97
CA ILE A 168 -0.44 -5.78 16.94
C ILE A 168 -0.14 -5.25 18.35
N GLU A 169 -1.14 -4.69 19.03
CA GLU A 169 -1.00 -4.12 20.37
C GLU A 169 -0.49 -5.17 21.37
N MET A 170 -1.09 -6.36 21.36
CA MET A 170 -0.66 -7.48 22.22
C MET A 170 0.80 -7.89 21.97
N LEU A 171 1.24 -7.95 20.71
CA LEU A 171 2.61 -8.35 20.36
C LEU A 171 3.64 -7.29 20.77
N LEU A 172 3.29 -6.01 20.60
CA LEU A 172 4.12 -4.89 21.03
C LEU A 172 4.26 -4.85 22.55
N GLU A 173 3.18 -5.09 23.30
CA GLU A 173 3.23 -5.26 24.75
C GLU A 173 4.13 -6.43 25.19
N ARG A 174 4.18 -7.50 24.38
CA ARG A 174 5.06 -8.66 24.59
C ARG A 174 6.51 -8.41 24.17
N GLY A 175 6.85 -7.23 23.65
CA GLY A 175 8.22 -6.85 23.31
C GLY A 175 8.60 -7.01 21.83
N ALA A 176 7.61 -7.14 20.93
CA ALA A 176 7.87 -6.95 19.50
C ALA A 176 8.44 -5.54 19.25
N ASP A 177 9.38 -5.40 18.31
CA ASP A 177 9.89 -4.10 17.93
C ASP A 177 9.03 -3.53 16.79
N PRO A 178 8.34 -2.38 16.97
CA PRO A 178 7.53 -1.77 15.92
C PRO A 178 8.35 -1.36 14.69
N ASN A 179 9.67 -1.23 14.83
CA ASN A 179 10.62 -0.94 13.74
C ASN A 179 11.53 -2.14 13.42
N GLY A 180 11.24 -3.30 14.01
CA GLY A 180 12.03 -4.52 13.84
C GLY A 180 12.02 -5.00 12.39
N LYS A 181 13.17 -5.49 11.93
CA LYS A 181 13.35 -6.05 10.59
C LYS A 181 13.61 -7.55 10.68
N LEU A 182 13.19 -8.26 9.64
CA LEU A 182 13.44 -9.68 9.45
C LEU A 182 13.96 -9.91 8.04
N SER A 183 14.96 -10.78 7.89
CA SER A 183 15.61 -11.05 6.60
C SER A 183 14.63 -11.54 5.53
N GLU A 184 13.62 -12.31 5.93
CA GLU A 184 12.57 -12.83 5.05
C GLU A 184 11.62 -11.75 4.49
N TYR A 185 11.60 -10.54 5.10
CA TYR A 185 10.87 -9.36 4.61
C TYR A 185 11.82 -8.27 4.04
N GLY A 186 13.11 -8.57 3.91
CA GLY A 186 14.11 -7.63 3.42
C GLY A 186 14.21 -6.36 4.26
N GLU A 187 14.11 -5.20 3.61
CA GLU A 187 14.15 -3.88 4.26
C GLU A 187 12.79 -3.41 4.78
N SER A 188 11.73 -4.20 4.61
CA SER A 188 10.38 -3.85 5.05
C SER A 188 10.27 -3.78 6.57
N THR A 189 9.27 -3.03 7.04
CA THR A 189 8.89 -2.90 8.45
C THR A 189 7.42 -3.31 8.60
N PRO A 190 6.95 -3.62 9.83
CA PRO A 190 5.53 -3.89 10.04
C PRO A 190 4.63 -2.75 9.54
N LEU A 191 5.07 -1.48 9.70
CA LEU A 191 4.34 -0.32 9.21
C LEU A 191 4.20 -0.33 7.69
N ARG A 192 5.27 -0.67 6.96
CA ARG A 192 5.25 -0.75 5.50
C ARG A 192 4.33 -1.87 5.00
N GLU A 193 4.31 -3.02 5.66
CA GLU A 193 3.36 -4.08 5.33
C GLU A 193 1.91 -3.65 5.53
N ALA A 194 1.60 -2.96 6.64
CA ALA A 194 0.25 -2.42 6.86
C ALA A 194 -0.15 -1.42 5.77
N VAL A 195 0.76 -0.54 5.33
CA VAL A 195 0.50 0.44 4.26
C VAL A 195 0.26 -0.23 2.92
N VAL A 196 1.14 -1.14 2.49
CA VAL A 196 1.01 -1.82 1.17
C VAL A 196 -0.27 -2.66 1.08
N ASN A 197 -0.79 -3.13 2.22
CA ASN A 197 -2.03 -3.91 2.30
C ASN A 197 -3.28 -3.07 2.68
N ASP A 198 -3.15 -1.74 2.69
CA ASP A 198 -4.22 -0.78 2.97
C ASP A 198 -4.92 -1.02 4.33
N LYS A 199 -4.13 -1.20 5.39
CA LYS A 199 -4.62 -1.51 6.75
C LYS A 199 -4.52 -0.30 7.66
N THR A 200 -5.44 0.65 7.50
CA THR A 200 -5.37 1.95 8.22
C THR A 200 -5.36 1.82 9.75
N ASP A 201 -6.16 0.93 10.32
CA ASP A 201 -6.20 0.76 11.79
C ASP A 201 -4.91 0.10 12.31
N ALA A 202 -4.30 -0.79 11.54
CA ALA A 202 -2.99 -1.36 11.88
C ALA A 202 -1.88 -0.32 11.80
N VAL A 203 -1.92 0.55 10.77
CA VAL A 203 -1.04 1.72 10.66
C VAL A 203 -1.16 2.59 11.91
N GLN A 204 -2.39 2.90 12.35
CA GLN A 204 -2.62 3.69 13.56
C GLN A 204 -2.00 3.05 14.81
N SER A 205 -2.26 1.77 15.07
CA SER A 205 -1.72 1.07 16.27
C SER A 205 -0.19 1.00 16.24
N LEU A 206 0.41 0.78 15.07
CA LEU A 206 1.87 0.76 14.91
C LEU A 206 2.49 2.13 15.18
N LEU A 207 1.92 3.21 14.62
CA LEU A 207 2.41 4.58 14.81
C LEU A 207 2.31 5.03 16.27
N VAL A 208 1.17 4.77 16.94
CA VAL A 208 0.98 5.05 18.38
C VAL A 208 2.02 4.33 19.23
N SER A 209 2.43 3.14 18.78
CA SER A 209 3.43 2.32 19.46
C SER A 209 4.88 2.64 19.07
N GLY A 210 5.12 3.73 18.33
CA GLY A 210 6.47 4.21 18.01
C GLY A 210 7.07 3.63 16.73
N ALA A 211 6.27 3.07 15.83
CA ALA A 211 6.70 2.82 14.46
C ALA A 211 7.05 4.14 13.77
N LYS A 212 8.15 4.16 13.04
CA LYS A 212 8.68 5.35 12.38
C LYS A 212 8.34 5.31 10.90
N THR A 213 7.82 6.42 10.39
CA THR A 213 7.61 6.64 8.95
C THR A 213 8.91 6.86 8.21
N GLY A 214 9.99 7.26 8.90
CA GLY A 214 11.28 7.59 8.30
C GLY A 214 11.20 8.89 7.51
N TYR A 215 11.98 9.91 7.90
CA TYR A 215 11.91 11.24 7.28
C TYR A 215 12.18 11.24 5.75
N HIS A 216 12.69 10.14 5.18
CA HIS A 216 12.97 9.96 3.75
C HIS A 216 12.55 8.56 3.25
N ASP A 217 11.62 7.87 3.91
CA ASP A 217 11.12 6.59 3.41
C ASP A 217 10.24 6.82 2.18
N THR A 218 10.93 6.91 1.05
CA THR A 218 10.34 7.22 -0.25
C THR A 218 9.44 6.08 -0.71
N ASP A 219 9.77 4.84 -0.35
CA ASP A 219 8.94 3.71 -0.72
C ASP A 219 7.63 3.68 0.08
N LEU A 220 7.68 3.97 1.38
CA LEU A 220 6.49 4.11 2.21
C LEU A 220 5.60 5.22 1.67
N ALA A 221 6.18 6.40 1.40
CA ALA A 221 5.48 7.56 0.88
C ALA A 221 4.73 7.24 -0.43
N PHE A 222 5.43 6.68 -1.43
CA PHE A 222 4.82 6.39 -2.73
C PHE A 222 3.91 5.15 -2.71
N GLY A 223 4.10 4.22 -1.76
CA GLY A 223 3.20 3.11 -1.51
C GLY A 223 1.79 3.58 -1.14
N THR A 224 1.66 4.72 -0.43
CA THR A 224 0.34 5.29 -0.08
C THR A 224 -0.50 5.63 -1.32
N LEU A 225 0.14 6.05 -2.42
CA LEU A 225 -0.57 6.43 -3.64
C LEU A 225 -1.28 5.25 -4.30
N LEU A 226 -0.77 4.02 -4.11
CA LEU A 226 -1.41 2.83 -4.69
C LEU A 226 -2.69 2.45 -3.96
N THR A 227 -2.81 2.85 -2.68
CA THR A 227 -4.00 2.58 -1.86
C THR A 227 -5.11 3.62 -2.05
N GLN A 228 -4.77 4.85 -2.50
CA GLN A 228 -5.70 5.99 -2.59
C GLN A 228 -6.46 6.28 -1.29
N ASN A 229 -5.86 5.93 -0.15
CA ASN A 229 -6.47 6.10 1.16
C ASN A 229 -5.95 7.37 1.85
N ALA A 230 -6.71 8.46 1.70
CA ALA A 230 -6.35 9.77 2.26
C ALA A 230 -6.29 9.75 3.80
N ARG A 231 -7.15 8.96 4.46
CA ARG A 231 -7.09 8.80 5.93
C ARG A 231 -5.77 8.20 6.37
N MET A 232 -5.32 7.14 5.71
CA MET A 232 -4.03 6.52 6.01
C MET A 232 -2.86 7.45 5.72
N LEU A 233 -2.90 8.16 4.59
CA LEU A 233 -1.89 9.17 4.27
C LEU A 233 -1.82 10.26 5.34
N ASN A 234 -2.95 10.77 5.81
CA ASN A 234 -3.02 11.78 6.88
C ASN A 234 -2.30 11.30 8.14
N LEU A 235 -2.58 10.08 8.61
CA LEU A 235 -1.92 9.50 9.79
C LEU A 235 -0.39 9.43 9.64
N LEU A 236 0.09 9.07 8.45
CA LEU A 236 1.52 8.96 8.18
C LEU A 236 2.18 10.35 8.15
N LEU A 237 1.53 11.35 7.56
CA LEU A 237 2.02 12.72 7.50
C LEU A 237 2.03 13.37 8.88
N ASP A 238 0.97 13.19 9.68
CA ASP A 238 0.92 13.60 11.10
C ASP A 238 2.07 12.98 11.91
N SER A 239 2.49 11.77 11.53
CA SER A 239 3.60 11.04 12.15
C SER A 239 4.97 11.34 11.52
N GLY A 240 5.07 12.39 10.70
CA GLY A 240 6.35 12.90 10.17
C GLY A 240 6.81 12.30 8.85
N LEU A 241 5.94 11.62 8.10
CA LEU A 241 6.21 11.29 6.69
C LEU A 241 6.39 12.59 5.90
N ASP A 242 7.42 12.68 5.04
CA ASP A 242 7.68 13.89 4.26
C ASP A 242 6.67 14.06 3.11
N SER A 243 5.82 15.09 3.19
CA SER A 243 4.87 15.47 2.13
C SER A 243 5.55 15.92 0.83
N ASN A 244 6.83 16.28 0.90
CA ASN A 244 7.66 16.68 -0.23
C ASN A 244 8.64 15.57 -0.66
N ALA A 245 8.43 14.32 -0.21
CA ALA A 245 9.24 13.19 -0.60
C ALA A 245 9.37 13.11 -2.13
N LYS A 246 10.57 12.77 -2.61
CA LYS A 246 10.91 12.78 -4.03
C LYS A 246 11.65 11.50 -4.41
N ASN A 247 11.21 10.89 -5.51
CA ASN A 247 11.91 9.78 -6.16
C ASN A 247 12.32 10.14 -7.59
N HIS A 248 12.74 9.15 -8.38
CA HIS A 248 13.14 9.34 -9.78
C HIS A 248 11.98 9.73 -10.72
N THR A 249 10.73 9.51 -10.30
CA THR A 249 9.51 9.86 -11.07
C THR A 249 8.96 11.25 -10.74
N GLY A 250 9.43 11.88 -9.66
CA GLY A 250 8.94 13.20 -9.22
C GLY A 250 8.75 13.31 -7.72
N THR A 251 8.14 14.41 -7.29
CA THR A 251 7.63 14.58 -5.91
C THR A 251 6.40 13.70 -5.68
N LEU A 252 6.07 13.45 -4.41
CA LEU A 252 4.86 12.72 -4.02
C LEU A 252 3.60 13.40 -4.57
N LEU A 253 3.54 14.74 -4.49
CA LEU A 253 2.45 15.55 -5.02
C LEU A 253 2.38 15.51 -6.56
N GLU A 254 3.52 15.56 -7.26
CA GLU A 254 3.58 15.36 -8.72
C GLU A 254 2.94 14.04 -9.12
N ARG A 255 3.32 12.95 -8.43
CA ARG A 255 2.81 11.61 -8.74
C ARG A 255 1.33 11.46 -8.39
N ALA A 256 0.90 12.00 -7.26
CA ALA A 256 -0.50 11.97 -6.80
C ALA A 256 -1.45 12.77 -7.72
N SER A 257 -0.93 13.77 -8.43
CA SER A 257 -1.73 14.67 -9.29
C SER A 257 -1.98 14.13 -10.71
N GLY A 258 -1.39 12.98 -11.08
CA GLY A 258 -1.49 12.39 -12.42
C GLY A 258 -1.87 10.91 -12.42
N PHE A 259 -1.93 10.30 -13.60
CA PHE A 259 -2.22 8.87 -13.75
C PHE A 259 -1.08 7.99 -13.25
N ILE A 260 -1.37 7.02 -12.40
CA ILE A 260 -0.38 6.05 -11.92
C ILE A 260 -0.51 4.73 -12.68
N ASP A 261 0.51 4.35 -13.43
CA ASP A 261 0.57 3.06 -14.11
C ASP A 261 0.76 1.95 -13.08
N ILE A 262 -0.22 1.04 -13.00
CA ILE A 262 -0.25 -0.12 -12.11
C ILE A 262 -0.32 -1.44 -12.90
N SER A 263 0.09 -1.40 -14.16
CA SER A 263 0.05 -2.53 -15.08
C SER A 263 1.08 -3.59 -14.69
N LYS A 264 0.64 -4.85 -14.60
CA LYS A 264 1.55 -6.00 -14.51
C LYS A 264 2.00 -6.49 -15.89
N ASP A 265 1.18 -6.23 -16.90
CA ASP A 265 1.41 -6.58 -18.29
C ASP A 265 1.36 -5.29 -19.13
N PRO A 266 2.45 -4.90 -19.83
CA PRO A 266 2.45 -3.77 -20.76
C PRO A 266 1.37 -3.89 -21.85
N ALA A 267 0.95 -5.12 -22.17
CA ALA A 267 -0.15 -5.43 -23.06
C ALA A 267 -1.56 -5.26 -22.43
N GLN A 268 -1.68 -4.82 -21.17
CA GLN A 268 -2.96 -4.41 -20.56
C GLN A 268 -2.76 -3.22 -19.59
N PRO A 269 -2.76 -1.95 -20.08
CA PRO A 269 -2.52 -0.81 -19.23
C PRO A 269 -3.64 -0.68 -18.24
N LYS A 270 -3.29 -0.65 -16.97
CA LYS A 270 -4.18 -0.27 -15.89
C LYS A 270 -3.60 0.97 -15.24
N PHE A 271 -4.39 2.03 -15.26
CA PHE A 271 -4.03 3.28 -14.61
C PHE A 271 -4.92 3.50 -13.39
N LEU A 272 -4.29 3.93 -12.31
CA LEU A 272 -4.94 4.51 -11.16
C LEU A 272 -5.08 6.01 -11.42
N PHE A 273 -6.29 6.51 -11.28
CA PHE A 273 -6.61 7.91 -11.48
C PHE A 273 -6.24 8.71 -10.22
N PRO A 274 -5.87 10.00 -10.36
CA PRO A 274 -5.51 10.81 -9.21
C PRO A 274 -6.73 11.14 -8.35
N SER A 275 -6.59 11.05 -7.02
CA SER A 275 -7.63 11.41 -6.04
C SER A 275 -7.42 12.84 -5.54
N ALA A 276 -8.50 13.62 -5.54
CA ALA A 276 -8.51 14.97 -4.98
C ALA A 276 -8.22 14.95 -3.46
N ASP A 277 -8.75 13.96 -2.73
CA ASP A 277 -8.51 13.83 -1.29
C ASP A 277 -7.02 13.59 -1.00
N MET A 278 -6.38 12.69 -1.76
CA MET A 278 -4.94 12.44 -1.62
C MET A 278 -4.12 13.71 -1.87
N VAL A 279 -4.45 14.46 -2.93
CA VAL A 279 -3.77 15.73 -3.26
C VAL A 279 -4.00 16.79 -2.17
N ASN A 280 -5.23 16.94 -1.70
CA ASN A 280 -5.58 17.91 -0.68
C ASN A 280 -4.85 17.60 0.62
N THR A 281 -4.83 16.34 1.06
CA THR A 281 -4.09 15.91 2.24
C THR A 281 -2.59 16.26 2.14
N LEU A 282 -1.95 16.07 0.97
CA LEU A 282 -0.56 16.48 0.77
C LEU A 282 -0.37 18.00 0.87
N ILE A 283 -1.24 18.77 0.24
CA ILE A 283 -1.21 20.24 0.28
C ILE A 283 -1.37 20.74 1.71
N GLU A 284 -2.32 20.19 2.46
CA GLU A 284 -2.58 20.53 3.87
C GLU A 284 -1.36 20.27 4.76
N HIS A 285 -0.56 19.25 4.43
CA HIS A 285 0.70 18.92 5.11
C HIS A 285 1.94 19.59 4.49
N GLY A 286 1.75 20.68 3.75
CA GLY A 286 2.85 21.54 3.29
C GLY A 286 3.60 21.02 2.05
N ALA A 287 2.97 20.20 1.22
CA ALA A 287 3.49 19.94 -0.12
C ALA A 287 3.57 21.24 -0.93
N LYS A 288 4.56 21.35 -1.84
CA LYS A 288 4.95 22.61 -2.48
C LYS A 288 4.61 22.64 -3.98
N PRO A 289 3.34 22.82 -4.38
CA PRO A 289 2.92 22.78 -5.78
C PRO A 289 3.52 23.90 -6.65
N ARG A 290 3.97 25.00 -6.03
CA ARG A 290 4.69 26.07 -6.75
C ARG A 290 6.03 25.61 -7.33
N LEU A 291 6.68 24.63 -6.70
CA LEU A 291 8.04 24.20 -7.00
C LEU A 291 8.08 22.95 -7.89
N ASP A 292 6.96 22.26 -8.05
CA ASP A 292 6.89 20.95 -8.69
C ASP A 292 5.95 20.99 -9.93
N ASN A 293 5.78 19.85 -10.61
CA ASN A 293 5.03 19.68 -11.84
C ASN A 293 3.62 19.11 -11.59
N SER A 294 3.11 19.17 -10.35
CA SER A 294 1.78 18.68 -9.99
C SER A 294 0.67 19.26 -10.88
N LEU A 295 0.72 20.56 -11.17
CA LEU A 295 -0.29 21.23 -11.97
C LEU A 295 -0.31 20.77 -13.43
N ILE A 296 0.85 20.52 -14.05
CA ILE A 296 0.85 20.03 -15.44
C ILE A 296 0.28 18.60 -15.50
N ASN A 297 0.60 17.75 -14.53
CA ASN A 297 0.05 16.39 -14.43
C ASN A 297 -1.48 16.42 -14.20
N ALA A 298 -1.97 17.36 -13.39
CA ALA A 298 -3.40 17.54 -13.16
C ALA A 298 -4.15 18.01 -14.42
N VAL A 299 -3.52 18.86 -15.24
CA VAL A 299 -4.04 19.28 -16.55
C VAL A 299 -4.04 18.11 -17.54
N GLU A 300 -2.99 17.28 -17.55
CA GLU A 300 -2.98 16.04 -18.36
C GLU A 300 -4.09 15.08 -17.94
N ALA A 301 -4.33 14.96 -16.63
CA ALA A 301 -5.40 14.17 -16.06
C ALA A 301 -6.80 14.77 -16.25
N GLN A 302 -6.89 16.04 -16.69
CA GLN A 302 -8.14 16.81 -16.81
C GLN A 302 -9.00 16.75 -15.54
N ASN A 303 -8.36 16.79 -14.36
CA ASN A 303 -9.06 16.78 -13.08
C ASN A 303 -9.23 18.21 -12.56
N TYR A 304 -10.43 18.78 -12.77
CA TYR A 304 -10.74 20.15 -12.38
C TYR A 304 -10.50 20.41 -10.88
N GLU A 305 -10.94 19.50 -10.00
CA GLU A 305 -10.85 19.69 -8.55
C GLU A 305 -9.39 19.77 -8.10
N ILE A 306 -8.55 18.84 -8.57
CA ILE A 306 -7.11 18.86 -8.32
C ILE A 306 -6.47 20.14 -8.88
N ILE A 307 -6.81 20.54 -10.11
CA ILE A 307 -6.31 21.80 -10.69
C ILE A 307 -6.65 22.98 -9.79
N GLN A 308 -7.90 23.08 -9.30
CA GLN A 308 -8.30 24.15 -8.39
C GLN A 308 -7.52 24.12 -7.08
N SER A 309 -7.38 22.95 -6.46
CA SER A 309 -6.63 22.80 -5.21
C SER A 309 -5.18 23.25 -5.36
N LEU A 310 -4.50 22.80 -6.42
CA LEU A 310 -3.11 23.16 -6.69
C LEU A 310 -2.95 24.66 -6.97
N ILE A 311 -3.84 25.23 -7.77
CA ILE A 311 -3.86 26.65 -8.11
C ILE A 311 -4.07 27.52 -6.86
N ARG A 312 -5.03 27.17 -6.00
CA ARG A 312 -5.26 27.84 -4.70
C ARG A 312 -4.06 27.70 -3.76
N ALA A 313 -3.38 26.57 -3.82
CA ALA A 313 -2.13 26.31 -3.09
C ALA A 313 -0.89 26.97 -3.72
N GLY A 314 -1.06 27.79 -4.76
CA GLY A 314 0.01 28.61 -5.34
C GLY A 314 0.83 27.92 -6.43
N ALA A 315 0.32 26.85 -7.06
CA ALA A 315 0.92 26.27 -8.26
C ALA A 315 1.13 27.32 -9.35
N ASN A 316 2.26 27.25 -10.06
CA ASN A 316 2.56 28.20 -11.13
C ASN A 316 2.05 27.69 -12.50
N PRO A 317 1.00 28.30 -13.10
CA PRO A 317 0.45 27.88 -14.38
C PRO A 317 1.40 28.10 -15.57
N ASN A 318 2.47 28.89 -15.38
CA ASN A 318 3.47 29.21 -16.39
C ASN A 318 4.82 28.52 -16.13
N LYS A 319 4.89 27.56 -15.20
CA LYS A 319 6.11 26.78 -15.00
C LYS A 319 6.27 25.80 -16.16
N VAL A 320 7.42 25.84 -16.84
CA VAL A 320 7.72 24.90 -17.93
C VAL A 320 7.97 23.50 -17.34
N GLY A 321 7.18 22.52 -17.76
CA GLY A 321 7.34 21.12 -17.38
C GLY A 321 8.40 20.40 -18.22
N MET A 322 8.60 19.10 -17.95
CA MET A 322 9.61 18.29 -18.66
C MET A 322 9.36 18.15 -20.17
N GLY A 323 8.10 18.25 -20.60
CA GLY A 323 7.71 18.23 -22.02
C GLY A 323 7.84 19.59 -22.74
N GLY A 324 8.46 20.59 -22.12
CA GLY A 324 8.67 21.92 -22.71
C GLY A 324 7.43 22.81 -22.76
N LYS A 325 6.28 22.33 -22.28
CA LYS A 325 5.03 23.10 -22.17
C LYS A 325 4.78 23.53 -20.73
N THR A 326 4.09 24.66 -20.59
CA THR A 326 3.49 25.09 -19.33
C THR A 326 2.11 24.47 -19.12
N PRO A 327 1.61 24.34 -17.87
CA PRO A 327 0.24 23.96 -17.62
C PRO A 327 -0.79 24.80 -18.39
N TYR A 328 -0.56 26.11 -18.52
CA TYR A 328 -1.45 27.00 -19.27
C TYR A 328 -1.46 26.70 -20.77
N GLU A 329 -0.30 26.49 -21.41
CA GLU A 329 -0.24 26.09 -22.82
C GLU A 329 -0.94 24.75 -23.06
N LEU A 330 -0.68 23.76 -22.21
CA LEU A 330 -1.33 22.45 -22.30
C LEU A 330 -2.85 22.57 -22.11
N SER A 331 -3.31 23.41 -21.18
CA SER A 331 -4.73 23.62 -20.94
C SER A 331 -5.47 24.20 -22.16
N LYS A 332 -4.81 24.99 -23.01
CA LYS A 332 -5.39 25.50 -24.26
C LYS A 332 -5.57 24.40 -25.28
N GLU A 333 -4.60 23.51 -25.42
CA GLU A 333 -4.67 22.35 -26.32
C GLU A 333 -5.77 21.38 -25.90
N ARG A 334 -6.01 21.27 -24.59
CA ARG A 334 -7.09 20.48 -23.99
C ARG A 334 -8.43 21.22 -23.94
N HIS A 335 -8.48 22.49 -24.32
CA HIS A 335 -9.67 23.35 -24.26
C HIS A 335 -10.29 23.48 -22.85
N ILE A 336 -9.45 23.55 -21.82
CA ILE A 336 -9.83 23.71 -20.41
C ILE A 336 -9.12 24.90 -19.73
N ASN A 337 -8.63 25.86 -20.50
CA ASN A 337 -7.81 26.95 -19.97
C ASN A 337 -8.54 27.87 -18.98
N ARG A 338 -9.88 27.91 -18.98
CA ARG A 338 -10.62 28.67 -17.95
C ARG A 338 -10.47 28.05 -16.57
N TRP A 339 -10.15 26.76 -16.48
CA TRP A 339 -9.92 26.07 -15.21
C TRP A 339 -8.68 26.60 -14.46
N LEU A 340 -7.71 27.22 -15.14
CA LEU A 340 -6.52 27.77 -14.48
C LEU A 340 -6.71 29.21 -13.99
N THR A 341 -7.91 29.77 -14.10
CA THR A 341 -8.19 31.17 -13.76
C THR A 341 -8.48 31.33 -12.27
N ILE A 342 -7.62 32.01 -11.51
CA ILE A 342 -7.94 32.49 -10.15
C ILE A 342 -8.56 33.88 -10.26
N ARG A 343 -9.79 34.04 -9.79
CA ARG A 343 -10.44 35.35 -9.59
C ARG A 343 -11.14 35.33 -8.23
N GLU A 344 -11.32 36.49 -7.60
CA GLU A 344 -12.11 36.64 -6.36
C GLU A 344 -13.52 36.08 -6.55
N GLU A 345 -14.07 36.23 -7.75
CA GLU A 345 -15.24 35.50 -8.24
C GLU A 345 -14.80 34.62 -9.44
N PRO A 346 -14.55 33.31 -9.23
CA PRO A 346 -14.21 32.43 -10.33
C PRO A 346 -15.34 32.43 -11.35
N PRO A 347 -15.04 32.39 -12.67
CA PRO A 347 -16.08 32.31 -13.68
C PRO A 347 -16.97 31.11 -13.37
N ALA A 348 -18.29 31.28 -13.40
CA ALA A 348 -19.21 30.17 -13.27
C ALA A 348 -18.85 29.12 -14.34
N LEU A 349 -18.34 27.99 -13.89
CA LEU A 349 -17.99 26.88 -14.74
C LEU A 349 -19.19 25.96 -14.80
N PRO A 350 -19.73 25.70 -15.99
CA PRO A 350 -20.83 24.78 -16.15
C PRO A 350 -20.48 23.44 -15.54
N SER A 351 -21.25 23.03 -14.53
CA SER A 351 -21.13 21.72 -13.91
C SER A 351 -22.48 21.08 -13.75
N PHE A 352 -22.54 19.77 -13.95
CA PHE A 352 -23.72 18.94 -13.72
C PHE A 352 -23.27 17.57 -13.20
N SER A 353 -24.18 16.85 -12.55
CA SER A 353 -23.94 15.44 -12.18
C SER A 353 -24.55 14.51 -13.23
N VAL A 354 -24.04 13.29 -13.27
CA VAL A 354 -24.61 12.22 -14.10
C VAL A 354 -25.07 11.11 -13.16
N THR A 355 -26.28 10.62 -13.33
CA THR A 355 -26.80 9.50 -12.52
C THR A 355 -27.24 8.35 -13.40
N ASP A 356 -27.26 7.14 -12.84
CA ASP A 356 -27.97 6.03 -13.46
C ASP A 356 -29.50 6.20 -13.35
N ASP A 357 -30.24 5.20 -13.83
CA ASP A 357 -31.71 5.16 -13.82
C ASP A 357 -32.30 5.11 -12.41
N SER A 358 -31.51 4.65 -11.45
CA SER A 358 -31.84 4.50 -10.02
C SER A 358 -31.50 5.77 -9.23
N GLY A 359 -30.79 6.72 -9.84
CA GLY A 359 -30.38 7.98 -9.23
C GLY A 359 -29.02 7.91 -8.53
N ASN A 360 -28.27 6.82 -8.67
CA ASN A 360 -26.91 6.73 -8.14
C ASN A 360 -25.97 7.59 -9.00
N THR A 361 -25.10 8.36 -8.37
CA THR A 361 -24.15 9.21 -9.09
C THR A 361 -23.09 8.37 -9.78
N ILE A 362 -22.89 8.62 -11.08
CA ILE A 362 -21.78 8.07 -11.86
C ILE A 362 -20.59 9.01 -11.67
N VAL A 363 -19.62 8.54 -10.89
CA VAL A 363 -18.47 9.34 -10.46
C VAL A 363 -17.33 9.38 -11.49
N ASP A 364 -17.52 8.72 -12.64
CA ASP A 364 -16.47 8.60 -13.62
C ASP A 364 -17.05 8.28 -15.01
N GLY A 365 -16.54 8.93 -16.04
CA GLY A 365 -16.92 8.57 -17.40
C GLY A 365 -16.40 9.51 -18.47
N SER A 366 -16.98 9.38 -19.65
CA SER A 366 -16.77 10.26 -20.79
C SER A 366 -18.11 10.59 -21.43
N LEU A 367 -18.24 11.81 -21.95
CA LEU A 367 -19.39 12.22 -22.73
C LEU A 367 -18.97 13.10 -23.89
N ILE A 368 -19.76 13.07 -24.94
CA ILE A 368 -19.57 13.93 -26.11
C ILE A 368 -20.78 14.86 -26.23
N LEU A 369 -20.49 16.16 -26.33
CA LEU A 369 -21.48 17.20 -26.54
C LEU A 369 -21.28 17.84 -27.92
N ARG A 370 -22.36 18.28 -28.56
CA ARG A 370 -22.29 19.08 -29.78
C ARG A 370 -23.24 20.27 -29.66
N ASP A 371 -22.87 21.40 -30.24
CA ASP A 371 -23.77 22.53 -30.35
C ASP A 371 -25.08 22.10 -31.04
N ALA A 372 -26.21 22.29 -30.36
CA ALA A 372 -27.52 21.86 -30.84
C ALA A 372 -27.99 22.67 -32.04
N ASN A 373 -27.50 23.91 -32.19
CA ASN A 373 -27.87 24.84 -33.26
C ASN A 373 -26.90 24.79 -34.45
N ASN A 374 -25.71 24.20 -34.26
CA ASN A 374 -24.72 24.03 -35.32
C ASN A 374 -24.31 22.56 -35.47
N LYS A 375 -24.97 21.86 -36.42
CA LYS A 375 -24.72 20.44 -36.70
C LYS A 375 -23.31 20.15 -37.23
N ASP A 376 -22.64 21.15 -37.81
CA ASP A 376 -21.28 21.04 -38.34
C ASP A 376 -20.21 21.40 -37.29
N SER A 377 -20.62 21.74 -36.06
CA SER A 377 -19.68 22.01 -34.97
C SER A 377 -18.90 20.75 -34.57
N ILE A 378 -17.62 20.95 -34.24
CA ILE A 378 -16.75 19.90 -33.74
C ILE A 378 -17.27 19.45 -32.37
N PRO A 379 -17.58 18.15 -32.17
CA PRO A 379 -18.01 17.65 -30.89
C PRO A 379 -16.96 17.86 -29.80
N LYS A 380 -17.42 18.17 -28.60
CA LYS A 380 -16.60 18.35 -27.40
C LYS A 380 -16.63 17.05 -26.59
N SER A 381 -15.49 16.39 -26.49
CA SER A 381 -15.29 15.25 -25.62
C SER A 381 -14.90 15.73 -24.23
N ILE A 382 -15.59 15.23 -23.21
CA ILE A 382 -15.33 15.54 -21.81
C ILE A 382 -15.13 14.21 -21.09
N ILE A 383 -14.01 14.08 -20.40
CA ILE A 383 -13.77 13.00 -19.44
C ILE A 383 -13.99 13.61 -18.07
N TRP A 384 -14.81 12.98 -17.25
CA TRP A 384 -15.02 13.43 -15.88
C TRP A 384 -14.66 12.34 -14.87
N ARG A 385 -14.25 12.81 -13.70
CA ARG A 385 -13.91 12.05 -12.51
C ARG A 385 -14.40 12.85 -11.32
N GLY A 386 -15.04 12.20 -10.36
CA GLY A 386 -15.79 12.84 -9.29
C GLY A 386 -17.28 12.93 -9.60
N ASN A 387 -18.03 13.49 -8.67
CA ASN A 387 -19.50 13.58 -8.71
C ASN A 387 -20.04 14.60 -9.73
N LYS A 388 -19.17 15.43 -10.31
CA LYS A 388 -19.52 16.48 -11.25
C LYS A 388 -18.72 16.38 -12.53
N VAL A 389 -19.41 16.59 -13.64
CA VAL A 389 -18.82 16.92 -14.92
C VAL A 389 -18.55 18.41 -14.92
N TYR A 390 -17.30 18.81 -15.16
CA TYR A 390 -16.96 20.21 -15.42
C TYR A 390 -16.79 20.38 -16.92
N ALA A 391 -17.61 21.24 -17.51
CA ALA A 391 -17.63 21.47 -18.95
C ALA A 391 -17.24 22.91 -19.25
N ASP A 392 -16.03 23.14 -19.78
CA ASP A 392 -15.61 24.47 -20.23
C ASP A 392 -16.29 24.83 -21.56
N LEU A 393 -17.60 25.10 -21.47
CA LEU A 393 -18.46 25.44 -22.59
C LEU A 393 -18.94 26.90 -22.48
N PRO A 394 -19.08 27.61 -23.62
CA PRO A 394 -19.78 28.88 -23.64
C PRO A 394 -21.29 28.69 -23.41
N ASP A 395 -21.98 29.80 -23.18
CA ASP A 395 -23.45 29.81 -23.12
C ASP A 395 -24.02 29.32 -24.46
N GLY A 396 -25.00 28.42 -24.39
CA GLY A 396 -25.53 27.75 -25.56
C GLY A 396 -26.28 26.46 -25.21
N LYS A 397 -26.90 25.85 -26.22
CA LYS A 397 -27.60 24.58 -26.07
C LYS A 397 -26.76 23.47 -26.71
N TYR A 398 -26.54 22.40 -25.97
CA TYR A 398 -25.70 21.28 -26.39
C TYR A 398 -26.48 19.98 -26.40
N THR A 399 -26.38 19.22 -27.48
CA THR A 399 -26.92 17.87 -27.58
C THR A 399 -25.91 16.89 -27.02
N LEU A 400 -26.35 16.05 -26.08
CA LEU A 400 -25.58 14.93 -25.56
C LEU A 400 -25.55 13.81 -26.59
N LEU A 401 -24.39 13.59 -27.20
CA LEU A 401 -24.22 12.62 -28.26
C LEU A 401 -24.02 11.21 -27.71
N ASN A 402 -23.24 11.08 -26.64
CA ASN A 402 -23.01 9.81 -25.97
C ASN A 402 -22.59 10.05 -24.52
N VAL A 403 -22.72 8.98 -23.74
CA VAL A 403 -22.17 8.89 -22.39
C VAL A 403 -21.62 7.48 -22.21
N GLY A 404 -20.45 7.38 -21.57
CA GLY A 404 -19.91 6.12 -21.07
C GLY A 404 -19.38 6.30 -19.65
N GLY A 405 -19.52 5.30 -18.80
CA GLY A 405 -19.06 5.32 -17.40
C GLY A 405 -19.58 4.12 -16.62
N ASN A 406 -18.82 3.57 -15.68
CA ASN A 406 -19.21 2.39 -14.87
C ASN A 406 -19.71 1.17 -15.69
N GLY A 407 -19.11 0.88 -16.85
CA GLY A 407 -19.55 -0.21 -17.74
C GLY A 407 -20.85 0.05 -18.50
N LEU A 408 -21.46 1.23 -18.32
CA LEU A 408 -22.58 1.71 -19.13
C LEU A 408 -22.05 2.42 -20.36
N HIS A 409 -22.67 2.12 -21.48
CA HIS A 409 -22.28 2.56 -22.81
C HIS A 409 -23.53 2.97 -23.55
N MET A 410 -23.64 4.26 -23.90
CA MET A 410 -24.90 4.83 -24.36
C MET A 410 -24.70 5.70 -25.59
N ILE A 411 -25.39 5.34 -26.65
CA ILE A 411 -25.58 6.18 -27.83
C ILE A 411 -26.82 7.02 -27.57
N SER A 412 -26.68 8.35 -27.64
CA SER A 412 -27.66 9.39 -27.32
C SER A 412 -29.03 8.86 -26.82
N PRO A 413 -29.36 9.03 -25.53
CA PRO A 413 -30.75 8.98 -25.09
C PRO A 413 -31.51 10.04 -25.90
N LEU A 414 -32.58 9.64 -26.56
CA LEU A 414 -33.45 10.52 -27.34
C LEU A 414 -33.62 11.88 -26.63
N SER A 415 -33.20 12.98 -27.28
CA SER A 415 -33.48 14.37 -26.89
C SER A 415 -32.89 14.89 -25.57
N SER A 416 -31.76 14.40 -25.07
CA SER A 416 -31.11 15.02 -23.90
C SER A 416 -30.26 16.22 -24.34
N SER A 417 -30.71 17.44 -24.05
CA SER A 417 -29.90 18.65 -24.26
C SER A 417 -29.53 19.28 -22.93
N ILE A 418 -28.30 19.77 -22.83
CA ILE A 418 -27.83 20.58 -21.71
C ILE A 418 -27.73 22.02 -22.21
N THR A 419 -28.41 22.94 -21.54
CA THR A 419 -28.31 24.37 -21.78
C THR A 419 -27.31 24.97 -20.80
N ILE A 420 -26.34 25.70 -21.31
CA ILE A 420 -25.42 26.49 -20.52
C ILE A 420 -25.87 27.94 -20.56
N GLN A 421 -26.12 28.54 -19.40
CA GLN A 421 -26.45 29.95 -19.28
C GLN A 421 -25.84 30.54 -18.01
N GLY A 422 -25.07 31.62 -18.15
CA GLY A 422 -24.40 32.26 -17.01
C GLY A 422 -23.50 31.29 -16.24
N GLY A 423 -22.91 30.32 -16.95
CA GLY A 423 -22.06 29.28 -16.36
C GLY A 423 -22.77 28.23 -15.52
N LYS A 424 -24.10 28.12 -15.60
CA LYS A 424 -24.89 27.02 -15.02
C LYS A 424 -25.37 26.08 -16.12
N ALA A 425 -25.37 24.78 -15.81
CA ALA A 425 -25.95 23.76 -16.68
C ALA A 425 -27.41 23.52 -16.26
N ASP A 426 -28.30 23.42 -17.25
CA ASP A 426 -29.69 23.02 -17.11
C ASP A 426 -30.02 21.91 -18.14
N PRO A 427 -30.33 20.68 -17.71
CA PRO A 427 -30.44 20.26 -16.31
C PRO A 427 -29.07 20.20 -15.62
N ASP A 428 -29.05 20.41 -14.31
CA ASP A 428 -27.88 20.24 -13.44
C ASP A 428 -27.65 18.76 -13.05
N VAL A 429 -28.61 17.89 -13.34
CA VAL A 429 -28.52 16.44 -13.21
C VAL A 429 -28.93 15.76 -14.52
N VAL A 430 -28.00 15.04 -15.14
CA VAL A 430 -28.23 14.23 -16.35
C VAL A 430 -28.50 12.79 -15.91
N LYS A 431 -29.78 12.40 -15.92
CA LYS A 431 -30.20 11.04 -15.60
C LYS A 431 -30.11 10.14 -16.83
N LEU A 432 -29.29 9.09 -16.75
CA LEU A 432 -29.11 8.11 -17.80
C LEU A 432 -30.19 7.00 -17.69
N PRO A 433 -30.80 6.56 -18.80
CA PRO A 433 -31.65 5.36 -18.80
C PRO A 433 -30.83 4.07 -18.60
N SER A 434 -31.51 3.00 -18.19
CA SER A 434 -30.94 1.64 -18.15
C SER A 434 -30.62 1.15 -19.57
N PRO A 435 -29.63 0.24 -19.75
CA PRO A 435 -29.39 -0.41 -21.04
C PRO A 435 -30.66 -1.05 -21.60
N ASN A 436 -30.92 -0.88 -22.90
CA ASN A 436 -32.04 -1.50 -23.60
C ASN A 436 -31.60 -2.67 -24.50
N VAL A 437 -30.29 -2.95 -24.57
CA VAL A 437 -29.73 -4.06 -25.33
C VAL A 437 -28.76 -4.87 -24.46
N SER A 438 -28.92 -6.19 -24.52
CA SER A 438 -27.97 -7.17 -24.00
C SER A 438 -27.56 -8.08 -25.17
N GLY A 439 -26.26 -8.10 -25.49
CA GLY A 439 -25.76 -8.75 -26.68
C GLY A 439 -24.71 -9.80 -26.43
N THR A 440 -24.64 -10.79 -27.33
CA THR A 440 -23.54 -11.75 -27.44
C THR A 440 -22.86 -11.60 -28.79
N LEU A 441 -21.54 -11.48 -28.81
CA LEU A 441 -20.74 -11.51 -30.03
C LEU A 441 -20.30 -12.94 -30.34
N THR A 442 -20.38 -13.31 -31.61
CA THR A 442 -19.83 -14.57 -32.12
C THR A 442 -18.98 -14.30 -33.36
N SER A 443 -18.02 -15.17 -33.66
CA SER A 443 -17.33 -15.15 -34.95
C SER A 443 -16.75 -16.54 -35.25
N GLU A 444 -16.70 -16.91 -36.53
CA GLU A 444 -16.05 -18.14 -37.00
C GLU A 444 -14.53 -17.97 -37.17
N SER A 445 -14.05 -16.72 -37.28
CA SER A 445 -12.65 -16.42 -37.67
C SER A 445 -11.91 -15.55 -36.67
N ILE A 446 -12.61 -14.96 -35.71
CA ILE A 446 -12.05 -14.07 -34.70
C ILE A 446 -12.38 -14.63 -33.33
N ARG A 447 -11.37 -14.71 -32.45
CA ARG A 447 -11.58 -15.14 -31.07
C ARG A 447 -12.27 -14.02 -30.29
N ILE A 448 -13.40 -14.35 -29.66
CA ILE A 448 -14.17 -13.44 -28.81
C ILE A 448 -14.06 -13.90 -27.36
N ASP A 449 -13.22 -13.24 -26.57
CA ASP A 449 -13.04 -13.49 -25.14
C ASP A 449 -12.92 -12.21 -24.29
N GLY A 450 -13.25 -11.08 -24.90
CA GLY A 450 -13.29 -9.75 -24.31
C GLY A 450 -12.68 -8.71 -25.24
N GLY A 451 -12.71 -7.45 -24.82
CA GLY A 451 -12.13 -6.35 -25.59
C GLY A 451 -13.17 -5.26 -25.83
N ARG A 452 -13.27 -4.77 -27.07
CA ARG A 452 -14.23 -3.73 -27.44
C ARG A 452 -14.57 -3.79 -28.92
N PHE A 453 -15.74 -3.28 -29.30
CA PHE A 453 -16.06 -3.06 -30.71
C PHE A 453 -16.45 -1.61 -30.97
N PHE A 454 -16.30 -1.20 -32.22
CA PHE A 454 -16.73 0.10 -32.70
C PHE A 454 -18.08 0.00 -33.37
N ILE A 455 -19.02 0.79 -32.90
CA ILE A 455 -20.38 0.89 -33.46
C ILE A 455 -20.55 2.20 -34.19
N VAL A 456 -21.16 2.13 -35.38
CA VAL A 456 -21.53 3.26 -36.21
C VAL A 456 -23.00 3.20 -36.59
N ASP A 457 -23.62 4.37 -36.77
CA ASP A 457 -24.96 4.45 -37.33
C ASP A 457 -24.97 4.22 -38.84
N LYS A 458 -26.17 4.16 -39.43
CA LYS A 458 -26.35 3.96 -40.88
C LYS A 458 -25.71 5.02 -41.79
N TRP A 459 -25.22 6.14 -41.24
CA TRP A 459 -24.56 7.20 -41.99
C TRP A 459 -23.03 7.23 -41.73
N ASN A 460 -22.48 6.25 -41.01
CA ASN A 460 -21.09 6.23 -40.52
C ASN A 460 -20.73 7.50 -39.69
N LYS A 461 -21.71 8.12 -39.02
CA LYS A 461 -21.54 9.45 -38.40
C LYS A 461 -21.14 9.42 -36.93
N TRP A 462 -21.41 8.32 -36.23
CA TRP A 462 -21.20 8.21 -34.80
C TRP A 462 -20.16 7.14 -34.56
N PHE A 463 -19.13 7.48 -33.78
CA PHE A 463 -18.02 6.59 -33.49
C PHE A 463 -18.04 6.34 -31.99
N TYR A 464 -18.23 5.08 -31.58
CA TYR A 464 -18.22 4.75 -30.17
C TYR A 464 -17.67 3.36 -29.91
N PHE A 465 -16.93 3.21 -28.82
CA PHE A 465 -16.42 1.92 -28.38
C PHE A 465 -17.36 1.31 -27.33
N VAL A 466 -17.77 0.08 -27.54
CA VAL A 466 -18.55 -0.70 -26.58
C VAL A 466 -17.66 -1.84 -26.08
N PRO A 467 -17.37 -1.94 -24.77
CA PRO A 467 -16.56 -3.00 -24.23
C PRO A 467 -17.33 -4.32 -24.27
N VAL A 468 -16.54 -5.38 -24.31
CA VAL A 468 -17.00 -6.76 -24.34
C VAL A 468 -16.33 -7.49 -23.18
N THR A 469 -17.14 -8.14 -22.34
CA THR A 469 -16.66 -8.98 -21.24
C THR A 469 -16.96 -10.43 -21.58
N GLY A 470 -15.90 -11.21 -21.84
CA GLY A 470 -16.07 -12.53 -22.47
C GLY A 470 -16.63 -12.35 -23.88
N ASP A 471 -17.86 -12.81 -24.10
CA ASP A 471 -18.61 -12.62 -25.35
C ASP A 471 -19.78 -11.63 -25.21
N ARG A 472 -20.00 -11.08 -24.01
CA ARG A 472 -21.17 -10.24 -23.70
C ARG A 472 -20.88 -8.76 -23.78
N PHE A 473 -21.89 -8.01 -24.20
CA PHE A 473 -21.92 -6.54 -24.10
C PHE A 473 -23.30 -6.05 -23.67
N THR A 474 -23.35 -4.85 -23.10
CA THR A 474 -24.59 -4.12 -22.87
C THR A 474 -24.50 -2.74 -23.50
N LEU A 475 -25.64 -2.23 -23.96
CA LEU A 475 -25.71 -0.96 -24.68
C LEU A 475 -27.07 -0.33 -24.42
N TYR A 476 -27.09 1.00 -24.32
CA TYR A 476 -28.27 1.76 -24.64
C TYR A 476 -28.11 2.38 -26.03
N ALA A 477 -29.09 2.18 -26.91
CA ALA A 477 -29.17 2.91 -28.17
C ALA A 477 -30.63 3.05 -28.66
N PRO A 478 -30.98 4.17 -29.33
CA PRO A 478 -32.31 4.36 -29.91
C PRO A 478 -32.68 3.27 -30.93
N GLU A 479 -33.98 3.15 -31.21
CA GLU A 479 -34.48 2.32 -32.31
C GLU A 479 -33.74 2.63 -33.62
N GLY A 480 -33.32 1.58 -34.33
CA GLY A 480 -32.64 1.73 -35.60
C GLY A 480 -31.64 0.62 -35.90
N HIS A 481 -30.89 0.83 -36.98
CA HIS A 481 -29.85 -0.07 -37.44
C HIS A 481 -28.47 0.54 -37.25
N TYR A 482 -27.60 -0.26 -36.65
CA TYR A 482 -26.22 0.09 -36.35
C TYR A 482 -25.31 -1.00 -36.91
N ARG A 483 -24.08 -0.62 -37.23
CA ARG A 483 -23.07 -1.51 -37.77
C ARG A 483 -21.86 -1.53 -36.84
N ILE A 484 -21.37 -2.72 -36.56
CA ILE A 484 -20.07 -2.91 -35.94
C ILE A 484 -19.01 -2.84 -37.04
N SER A 485 -18.14 -1.84 -36.99
CA SER A 485 -17.14 -1.59 -38.03
C SER A 485 -15.77 -2.19 -37.74
N SER A 486 -15.46 -2.37 -36.46
CA SER A 486 -14.22 -2.99 -36.03
C SER A 486 -14.37 -3.60 -34.65
N TYR A 487 -13.51 -4.57 -34.34
CA TYR A 487 -13.42 -5.23 -33.06
C TYR A 487 -11.95 -5.31 -32.65
N THR A 488 -11.64 -4.90 -31.42
CA THR A 488 -10.33 -5.06 -30.80
C THR A 488 -10.46 -6.13 -29.73
N GLY A 489 -9.81 -7.27 -29.93
CA GLY A 489 -9.80 -8.36 -28.95
C GLY A 489 -8.89 -8.06 -27.75
N THR A 490 -8.85 -9.00 -26.80
CA THR A 490 -7.90 -8.97 -25.68
C THR A 490 -6.43 -9.02 -26.13
N ASP A 491 -6.18 -9.51 -27.35
CA ASP A 491 -4.90 -9.53 -28.04
C ASP A 491 -4.47 -8.17 -28.64
N ARG A 492 -5.34 -7.15 -28.54
CA ARG A 492 -5.19 -5.81 -29.12
C ARG A 492 -5.04 -5.77 -30.64
N VAL A 493 -5.41 -6.84 -31.33
CA VAL A 493 -5.48 -6.80 -32.79
C VAL A 493 -6.78 -6.11 -33.17
N ASP A 494 -6.67 -5.03 -33.95
CA ASP A 494 -7.83 -4.35 -34.53
C ASP A 494 -8.28 -5.11 -35.78
N TYR A 495 -9.41 -5.77 -35.68
CA TYR A 495 -10.06 -6.45 -36.78
C TYR A 495 -11.07 -5.50 -37.43
N ALA A 496 -10.92 -5.26 -38.73
CA ALA A 496 -12.04 -4.75 -39.54
C ALA A 496 -13.10 -5.85 -39.61
N VAL A 497 -14.32 -5.55 -39.18
CA VAL A 497 -15.43 -6.50 -39.16
C VAL A 497 -16.70 -5.85 -39.67
N ASP A 498 -17.63 -6.70 -40.06
CA ASP A 498 -19.01 -6.33 -40.32
C ASP A 498 -19.95 -7.14 -39.42
N GLY A 499 -20.80 -6.43 -38.68
CA GLY A 499 -21.84 -6.98 -37.83
C GLY A 499 -22.99 -5.99 -37.73
N ILE A 500 -24.22 -6.47 -37.65
CA ILE A 500 -25.42 -5.61 -37.63
C ILE A 500 -26.12 -5.74 -36.29
N ILE A 501 -26.45 -4.59 -35.70
CA ILE A 501 -27.31 -4.49 -34.52
C ILE A 501 -28.60 -3.78 -34.97
N ALA A 502 -29.74 -4.47 -34.84
CA ALA A 502 -31.06 -3.91 -35.09
C ALA A 502 -31.81 -3.78 -33.76
N ILE A 503 -32.23 -2.56 -33.43
CA ILE A 503 -32.93 -2.24 -32.17
C ILE A 503 -34.36 -1.87 -32.52
N ASN A 504 -35.32 -2.59 -31.92
CA ASN A 504 -36.74 -2.54 -32.34
C ASN A 504 -37.59 -1.55 -31.55
N GLY A 505 -37.03 -0.89 -30.52
CA GLY A 505 -37.73 0.14 -29.73
C GLY A 505 -38.76 -0.39 -28.73
N GLU A 506 -38.89 -1.72 -28.58
CA GLU A 506 -39.81 -2.33 -27.62
C GLU A 506 -39.40 -2.06 -26.16
N PRO A 507 -40.36 -1.94 -25.22
CA PRO A 507 -40.05 -1.82 -23.80
C PRO A 507 -39.27 -3.04 -23.27
N GLY A 508 -38.25 -2.79 -22.44
CA GLY A 508 -37.43 -3.82 -21.83
C GLY A 508 -36.06 -4.01 -22.49
N ILE A 509 -35.35 -5.07 -22.11
CA ILE A 509 -34.02 -5.39 -22.65
C ILE A 509 -34.16 -6.33 -23.84
N GLN A 510 -33.73 -5.87 -25.01
CA GLN A 510 -33.63 -6.69 -26.21
C GLN A 510 -32.37 -7.56 -26.14
N ASN A 511 -32.53 -8.88 -26.17
CA ASN A 511 -31.41 -9.83 -26.24
C ASN A 511 -31.05 -10.10 -27.70
N ILE A 512 -29.78 -9.89 -28.08
CA ILE A 512 -29.31 -10.08 -29.47
C ILE A 512 -28.05 -10.94 -29.54
N ILE A 513 -27.87 -11.62 -30.68
CA ILE A 513 -26.62 -12.30 -31.03
C ILE A 513 -26.11 -11.66 -32.32
N VAL A 514 -24.86 -11.19 -32.31
CA VAL A 514 -24.24 -10.52 -33.45
C VAL A 514 -23.05 -11.35 -33.91
N ASN A 515 -23.17 -11.90 -35.12
CA ASN A 515 -22.08 -12.63 -35.76
C ASN A 515 -21.15 -11.67 -36.49
N LEU A 516 -19.93 -11.51 -36.00
CA LEU A 516 -18.89 -10.70 -36.61
C LEU A 516 -18.23 -11.45 -37.75
N LYS A 517 -18.32 -10.88 -38.97
CA LYS A 517 -17.61 -11.35 -40.15
C LYS A 517 -16.40 -10.47 -40.36
N LYS A 518 -15.23 -11.07 -40.58
CA LYS A 518 -14.02 -10.31 -40.90
C LYS A 518 -14.16 -9.63 -42.26
N ASP A 519 -13.86 -8.34 -42.33
CA ASP A 519 -13.86 -7.57 -43.56
C ASP A 519 -12.44 -7.48 -44.15
N ASP A 520 -12.12 -8.46 -45.00
CA ASP A 520 -10.82 -8.54 -45.68
C ASP A 520 -10.66 -7.48 -46.81
N ALA A 521 -11.69 -6.68 -47.12
CA ALA A 521 -11.63 -5.64 -48.14
C ALA A 521 -10.81 -4.39 -47.71
N SER A 522 -10.49 -4.29 -46.42
CA SER A 522 -9.77 -3.13 -45.84
C SER A 522 -8.28 -3.02 -46.24
N LYS A 523 -7.68 -4.06 -46.84
CA LYS A 523 -6.28 -4.00 -47.35
C LYS A 523 -6.09 -3.18 -48.63
N ASN A 524 -7.15 -2.75 -49.31
CA ASN A 524 -7.06 -2.06 -50.61
C ASN A 524 -7.42 -0.56 -50.59
N LYS A 525 -7.49 0.09 -49.42
CA LYS A 525 -7.73 1.54 -49.32
C LYS A 525 -6.77 2.25 -48.35
N THR A 526 -5.49 2.15 -48.63
CA THR A 526 -4.48 3.13 -48.17
C THR A 526 -3.46 3.29 -49.28
N ASN A 527 -3.64 4.34 -50.07
CA ASN A 527 -2.59 5.10 -50.74
C ASN A 527 -2.78 6.56 -50.36
#